data_AF-A0A1X2KLT4-F1
#
_entry.id   AF-A0A1X2KLT4-F1
#
_cell.length_a   1.000
_cell.length_b   1.000
_cell.length_c   1.000
_cell.angle_alpha   90.00
_cell.angle_beta   90.00
_cell.angle_gamma   90.00
#
_symmetry.space_group_name_H-M   'P 1'
#
loop_
_entity.id
_entity.type
_entity.pdbx_description
1 polymer ?
#
loop_
_entity_poly.entity_id
_entity_poly.type
_entity_poly.pdbx_seq_one_letter_code
_entity_poly.pdbx_strand_id
1 'polypeptide(L)'
;MKRLLTAAIGTLGCAAASVALVGCSGGGHTAAPASSTTPSASTGTNAQVKVGGTDLAGVNPASVTCVRTGGKIDIGSGSTSGAQQALAVVMTDEANPKVQSVALVVDGNALAVSDNMGAKVGSASVAVDGKTYTITGQAQGADMKNPMAGMITKDFTIKVSCG
;
A
#
# COMPACT_ATOMS: atom_id res chain seq x y z
N MET A 1 -31.97 -25.10 -34.24
CA MET A 1 -31.02 -25.52 -35.30
C MET A 1 -29.68 -25.82 -34.65
N LYS A 2 -29.17 -27.05 -34.86
CA LYS A 2 -27.92 -27.60 -34.33
C LYS A 2 -26.73 -26.99 -35.07
N ARG A 3 -25.66 -26.61 -34.34
CA ARG A 3 -24.26 -26.90 -34.74
C ARG A 3 -23.41 -27.13 -33.49
N LEU A 4 -23.35 -28.40 -33.11
CA LEU A 4 -22.32 -29.01 -32.28
C LEU A 4 -21.08 -29.22 -33.16
N LEU A 5 -19.91 -28.86 -32.66
CA LEU A 5 -18.63 -29.43 -33.11
C LEU A 5 -17.82 -29.80 -31.87
N THR A 6 -18.01 -31.06 -31.47
CA THR A 6 -17.15 -31.88 -30.64
C THR A 6 -15.82 -32.14 -31.36
N ALA A 7 -14.71 -31.96 -30.65
CA ALA A 7 -13.47 -32.68 -30.93
C ALA A 7 -12.97 -33.26 -29.60
N ALA A 8 -13.04 -34.57 -29.49
CA ALA A 8 -12.51 -35.39 -28.41
C ALA A 8 -11.24 -36.07 -28.91
N ILE A 9 -10.14 -35.98 -28.17
CA ILE A 9 -9.05 -36.97 -28.17
C ILE A 9 -8.60 -37.07 -26.72
N GLY A 10 -8.85 -38.22 -26.10
CA GLY A 10 -8.48 -38.50 -24.71
C GLY A 10 -7.15 -39.24 -24.60
N THR A 11 -6.52 -39.10 -23.43
CA THR A 11 -5.63 -40.08 -22.77
C THR A 11 -5.67 -39.74 -21.28
N LEU A 12 -6.19 -40.64 -20.43
CA LEU A 12 -5.44 -41.56 -19.58
C LEU A 12 -4.50 -40.90 -18.55
N GLY A 13 -4.76 -41.15 -17.27
CA GLY A 13 -3.69 -41.47 -16.31
C GLY A 13 -3.49 -40.52 -15.13
N CYS A 14 -3.67 -41.06 -13.93
CA CYS A 14 -3.36 -40.47 -12.63
C CYS A 14 -1.87 -40.12 -12.43
N ALA A 15 -1.64 -39.26 -11.43
CA ALA A 15 -0.49 -39.21 -10.52
C ALA A 15 0.57 -38.09 -10.70
N ALA A 16 0.78 -37.42 -9.56
CA ALA A 16 2.05 -36.95 -8.98
C ALA A 16 2.90 -35.88 -9.70
N ALA A 17 3.09 -34.78 -8.96
CA ALA A 17 4.35 -34.10 -8.67
C ALA A 17 5.39 -33.93 -9.80
N SER A 18 5.60 -32.69 -10.21
CA SER A 18 6.94 -32.16 -10.53
C SER A 18 6.87 -30.68 -10.92
N VAL A 19 7.55 -29.81 -10.18
CA VAL A 19 8.44 -28.79 -10.78
C VAL A 19 9.66 -28.67 -9.87
N ALA A 20 10.64 -29.53 -10.09
CA ALA A 20 12.03 -29.21 -9.81
C ALA A 20 12.59 -28.61 -11.10
N LEU A 21 13.13 -27.39 -11.03
CA LEU A 21 14.19 -26.96 -11.96
C LEU A 21 15.48 -26.84 -11.16
N VAL A 22 16.49 -27.56 -11.63
CA VAL A 22 17.88 -27.55 -11.16
C VAL A 22 18.75 -26.89 -12.22
N GLY A 23 19.82 -26.20 -11.78
CA GLY A 23 21.03 -25.88 -12.56
C GLY A 23 21.20 -24.39 -12.86
N CYS A 24 22.38 -23.76 -12.82
CA CYS A 24 23.80 -24.12 -12.66
C CYS A 24 24.53 -22.76 -12.45
N SER A 25 25.60 -22.51 -11.67
CA SER A 25 26.99 -22.96 -11.79
C SER A 25 27.83 -22.27 -10.70
N GLY A 26 28.97 -22.87 -10.33
CA GLY A 26 29.79 -22.50 -9.18
C GLY A 26 30.54 -21.16 -9.24
N GLY A 27 30.97 -20.75 -8.05
CA GLY A 27 31.80 -19.56 -7.78
C GLY A 27 31.72 -19.25 -6.29
N GLY A 28 32.71 -19.73 -5.52
CA GLY A 28 32.76 -19.56 -4.07
C GLY A 28 32.89 -18.09 -3.68
N HIS A 29 31.76 -17.48 -3.34
CA HIS A 29 31.68 -16.30 -2.50
C HIS A 29 30.58 -16.56 -1.48
N THR A 30 30.95 -16.65 -0.20
CA THR A 30 29.99 -16.61 0.91
C THR A 30 29.36 -15.21 0.89
N ALA A 31 28.33 -15.04 0.06
CA ALA A 31 27.43 -13.92 0.20
C ALA A 31 26.77 -14.09 1.57
N ALA A 32 26.98 -13.11 2.44
CA ALA A 32 26.17 -12.97 3.65
C ALA A 32 24.69 -13.09 3.24
N PRO A 33 23.84 -13.78 4.02
CA PRO A 33 22.43 -13.90 3.66
C PRO A 33 21.86 -12.49 3.51
N ALA A 34 21.58 -12.09 2.27
CA ALA A 34 20.70 -10.98 2.04
C ALA A 34 19.36 -11.42 2.64
N SER A 35 18.94 -10.76 3.71
CA SER A 35 17.62 -10.93 4.31
C SER A 35 16.57 -10.61 3.26
N SER A 36 16.25 -11.59 2.44
CA SER A 36 15.13 -11.60 1.50
C SER A 36 13.90 -11.85 2.34
N THR A 37 13.46 -10.82 3.08
CA THR A 37 12.18 -10.88 3.78
C THR A 37 11.11 -10.96 2.70
N THR A 38 10.44 -12.10 2.62
CA THR A 38 9.32 -12.30 1.69
C THR A 38 8.26 -11.24 1.94
N PRO A 39 7.70 -10.62 0.88
CA PRO A 39 6.61 -9.67 1.05
C PRO A 39 5.46 -10.30 1.85
N SER A 40 4.95 -9.58 2.84
CA SER A 40 3.83 -10.03 3.68
C SER A 40 2.70 -9.03 3.60
N ALA A 41 1.48 -9.49 3.41
CA ALA A 41 0.28 -8.66 3.37
C ALA A 41 -0.68 -9.04 4.49
N SER A 42 -1.31 -8.02 5.07
CA SER A 42 -2.32 -8.14 6.13
C SER A 42 -3.49 -7.21 5.83
N THR A 43 -4.67 -7.56 6.33
CA THR A 43 -5.80 -6.62 6.33
C THR A 43 -5.64 -5.68 7.51
N GLY A 44 -5.75 -4.38 7.27
CA GLY A 44 -5.79 -3.37 8.32
C GLY A 44 -7.11 -3.48 9.08
N THR A 45 -7.04 -3.61 10.40
CA THR A 45 -8.22 -3.59 11.27
C THR A 45 -8.30 -2.25 11.99
N ASN A 46 -9.50 -1.87 12.44
CA ASN A 46 -9.75 -0.59 13.12
C ASN A 46 -9.27 0.63 12.32
N ALA A 47 -9.31 0.53 10.98
CA ALA A 47 -8.87 1.60 10.11
C ALA A 47 -9.81 2.81 10.24
N GLN A 48 -9.25 3.97 10.58
CA GLN A 48 -9.95 5.24 10.62
C GLN A 48 -9.09 6.29 9.94
N VAL A 49 -9.65 6.98 8.96
CA VAL A 49 -8.95 7.99 8.17
C VAL A 49 -9.76 9.27 8.24
N LYS A 50 -9.17 10.31 8.82
CA LYS A 50 -9.80 11.62 8.98
C LYS A 50 -8.98 12.69 8.30
N VAL A 51 -9.65 13.63 7.64
CA VAL A 51 -9.07 14.84 7.07
C VAL A 51 -9.89 16.04 7.51
N GLY A 52 -9.25 17.07 8.08
CA GLY A 52 -9.94 18.23 8.65
C GLY A 52 -10.97 17.85 9.74
N GLY A 53 -10.72 16.77 10.47
CA GLY A 53 -11.62 16.24 11.51
C GLY A 53 -12.76 15.35 11.02
N THR A 54 -12.98 15.24 9.70
CA THR A 54 -14.07 14.45 9.11
C THR A 54 -13.53 13.15 8.49
N ASP A 55 -14.33 12.08 8.50
CA ASP A 55 -13.93 10.82 7.87
C ASP A 55 -13.70 11.01 6.36
N LEU A 56 -12.61 10.43 5.85
CA LEU A 56 -12.25 10.57 4.45
C LEU A 56 -13.22 9.80 3.56
N ALA A 57 -13.90 10.52 2.67
CA ALA A 57 -14.79 9.92 1.68
C ALA A 57 -14.02 8.97 0.74
N GLY A 58 -14.66 7.88 0.32
CA GLY A 58 -14.07 6.89 -0.59
C GLY A 58 -13.13 5.88 0.07
N VAL A 59 -12.83 6.01 1.37
CA VAL A 59 -12.15 4.96 2.13
C VAL A 59 -13.19 3.97 2.68
N ASN A 60 -13.05 2.70 2.33
CA ASN A 60 -13.68 1.61 3.08
C ASN A 60 -12.67 1.09 4.12
N PRO A 61 -12.92 1.25 5.43
CA PRO A 61 -12.04 0.73 6.48
C PRO A 61 -11.69 -0.75 6.34
N ALA A 62 -12.62 -1.57 5.84
CA ALA A 62 -12.42 -3.00 5.66
C ALA A 62 -11.54 -3.37 4.46
N SER A 63 -11.30 -2.43 3.53
CA SER A 63 -10.41 -2.62 2.38
C SER A 63 -9.03 -2.02 2.59
N VAL A 64 -8.71 -1.57 3.81
CA VAL A 64 -7.37 -1.10 4.12
C VAL A 64 -6.46 -2.31 4.26
N THR A 65 -5.33 -2.30 3.55
CA THR A 65 -4.31 -3.34 3.62
C THR A 65 -3.00 -2.76 4.12
N CYS A 66 -2.20 -3.60 4.78
CA CYS A 66 -0.83 -3.27 5.14
C CYS A 66 0.09 -4.32 4.51
N VAL A 67 1.01 -3.86 3.65
CA VAL A 67 2.00 -4.70 2.98
C VAL A 67 3.38 -4.34 3.51
N ARG A 68 4.14 -5.36 3.94
CA ARG A 68 5.53 -5.23 4.33
C ARG A 68 6.43 -5.73 3.22
N THR A 69 7.31 -4.88 2.73
CA THR A 69 8.26 -5.23 1.66
C THR A 69 9.44 -4.28 1.67
N GLY A 70 10.65 -4.80 1.44
CA GLY A 70 11.85 -3.96 1.29
C GLY A 70 12.14 -3.02 2.47
N GLY A 71 11.84 -3.43 3.71
CA GLY A 71 12.01 -2.60 4.90
C GLY A 71 11.01 -1.44 5.03
N LYS A 72 9.86 -1.55 4.35
CA LYS A 72 8.76 -0.58 4.38
C LYS A 72 7.45 -1.25 4.77
N ILE A 73 6.54 -0.44 5.30
CA ILE A 73 5.14 -0.75 5.50
C ILE A 73 4.33 0.18 4.59
N ASP A 74 3.66 -0.42 3.61
CA ASP A 74 2.72 0.26 2.72
C ASP A 74 1.30 0.06 3.25
N ILE A 75 0.60 1.14 3.58
CA ILE A 75 -0.80 1.11 4.01
C ILE A 75 -1.64 1.77 2.91
N GLY A 76 -2.63 1.06 2.38
CA GLY A 76 -3.46 1.62 1.31
C GLY A 76 -4.92 1.25 1.46
N SER A 77 -5.82 2.11 0.98
CA SER A 77 -7.23 1.78 0.79
C SER A 77 -7.51 1.61 -0.70
N GLY A 78 -7.94 0.42 -1.11
CA GLY A 78 -8.42 0.20 -2.47
C GLY A 78 -9.11 -1.14 -2.64
N SER A 79 -10.09 -1.19 -3.55
CA SER A 79 -10.52 -2.42 -4.20
C SER A 79 -9.93 -2.49 -5.61
N THR A 80 -9.70 -3.70 -6.11
CA THR A 80 -9.14 -4.02 -7.44
C THR A 80 -10.04 -3.59 -8.61
N SER A 81 -11.11 -2.82 -8.38
CA SER A 81 -12.23 -2.62 -9.31
C SER A 81 -12.43 -1.19 -9.83
N GLY A 82 -11.38 -0.36 -9.82
CA GLY A 82 -11.33 0.86 -10.64
C GLY A 82 -11.66 2.19 -9.95
N ALA A 83 -11.84 2.22 -8.63
CA ALA A 83 -11.84 3.48 -7.88
C ALA A 83 -10.40 3.92 -7.58
N GLN A 84 -10.11 5.23 -7.72
CA GLN A 84 -8.84 5.81 -7.28
C GLN A 84 -8.60 5.46 -5.81
N GLN A 85 -7.41 4.98 -5.47
CA GLN A 85 -7.04 4.74 -4.08
C GLN A 85 -7.15 6.06 -3.30
N ALA A 86 -8.07 6.12 -2.33
CA ALA A 86 -8.30 7.33 -1.55
C ALA A 86 -7.18 7.60 -0.52
N LEU A 87 -6.45 6.56 -0.13
CA LEU A 87 -5.35 6.57 0.83
C LEU A 87 -4.19 5.69 0.34
N ALA A 88 -2.96 6.23 0.42
CA ALA A 88 -1.73 5.46 0.44
C ALA A 88 -0.72 6.08 1.44
N VAL A 89 -0.04 5.26 2.22
CA VAL A 89 1.01 5.65 3.17
C VAL A 89 2.18 4.72 2.96
N VAL A 90 3.38 5.29 2.96
CA VAL A 90 4.64 4.52 2.99
C VAL A 90 5.41 4.96 4.23
N MET A 91 5.77 4.00 5.07
CA MET A 91 6.64 4.25 6.24
C MET A 91 7.73 3.18 6.36
N THR A 92 8.79 3.46 7.12
CA THR A 92 9.81 2.45 7.40
C THR A 92 9.27 1.32 8.28
N ASP A 93 9.74 0.09 8.05
CA ASP A 93 9.42 -1.09 8.87
C ASP A 93 10.53 -1.30 9.91
N GLU A 94 10.51 -0.47 10.96
CA GLU A 94 11.49 -0.50 12.05
C GLU A 94 10.84 -0.11 13.38
N ALA A 95 11.54 -0.27 14.50
CA ALA A 95 10.98 -0.04 15.84
C ALA A 95 10.46 1.39 16.06
N ASN A 96 11.05 2.38 15.40
CA ASN A 96 10.59 3.77 15.42
C ASN A 96 10.35 4.23 13.98
N PRO A 97 9.20 3.85 13.38
CA PRO A 97 8.93 4.07 11.98
C PRO A 97 8.94 5.57 11.64
N LYS A 98 9.23 5.87 10.38
CA LYS A 98 9.20 7.21 9.81
C LYS A 98 8.30 7.20 8.58
N VAL A 99 7.39 8.16 8.54
CA VAL A 99 6.53 8.37 7.36
C VAL A 99 7.41 8.92 6.25
N GLN A 100 7.42 8.23 5.11
CA GLN A 100 8.14 8.65 3.92
C GLN A 100 7.21 9.39 2.95
N SER A 101 5.99 8.90 2.83
CA SER A 101 4.95 9.58 2.05
C SER A 101 3.55 9.26 2.54
N VAL A 102 2.65 10.20 2.26
CA VAL A 102 1.20 10.02 2.39
C VAL A 102 0.57 10.59 1.12
N ALA A 103 -0.39 9.89 0.54
CA ALA A 103 -1.23 10.40 -0.54
C ALA A 103 -2.70 10.25 -0.13
N LEU A 104 -3.45 11.33 -0.27
CA LEU A 104 -4.87 11.41 0.06
C LEU A 104 -5.61 12.04 -1.12
N VAL A 105 -6.80 11.52 -1.43
CA VAL A 105 -7.72 12.18 -2.36
C VAL A 105 -8.86 12.78 -1.57
N VAL A 106 -8.94 14.11 -1.51
CA VAL A 106 -9.89 14.85 -0.68
C VAL A 106 -10.67 15.80 -1.57
N ASP A 107 -11.99 15.60 -1.69
CA ASP A 107 -12.87 16.44 -2.51
C ASP A 107 -12.44 16.60 -3.98
N GLY A 108 -11.73 15.60 -4.52
CA GLY A 108 -11.15 15.61 -5.88
C GLY A 108 -9.73 16.20 -5.96
N ASN A 109 -9.19 16.70 -4.86
CA ASN A 109 -7.82 17.22 -4.78
C ASN A 109 -6.86 16.12 -4.30
N ALA A 110 -5.74 15.96 -4.99
CA ALA A 110 -4.65 15.08 -4.54
C ALA A 110 -3.76 15.84 -3.56
N LEU A 111 -3.76 15.41 -2.30
CA LEU A 111 -2.92 15.96 -1.25
C LEU A 111 -1.81 14.96 -0.91
N ALA A 112 -0.61 15.47 -0.64
CA ALA A 112 0.56 14.65 -0.36
C ALA A 112 1.32 15.12 0.87
N VAL A 113 1.95 14.16 1.53
CA VAL A 113 3.17 14.36 2.32
C VAL A 113 4.29 13.67 1.56
N SER A 114 5.40 14.36 1.34
CA SER A 114 6.58 13.76 0.74
C SER A 114 7.85 14.46 1.22
N ASP A 115 8.90 13.66 1.37
CA ASP A 115 10.26 14.13 1.61
C ASP A 115 11.14 13.54 0.50
N ASN A 116 11.04 14.11 -0.69
CA ASN A 116 11.72 13.59 -1.87
C ASN A 116 12.78 14.58 -2.35
N MET A 117 14.05 14.15 -2.34
CA MET A 117 15.18 14.88 -2.90
C MET A 117 15.35 16.31 -2.34
N GLY A 118 15.02 16.53 -1.06
CA GLY A 118 15.16 17.82 -0.38
C GLY A 118 13.98 18.79 -0.54
N ALA A 119 12.99 18.46 -1.38
CA ALA A 119 11.73 19.18 -1.44
C ALA A 119 10.73 18.53 -0.49
N LYS A 120 10.34 19.25 0.57
CA LYS A 120 9.34 18.79 1.53
C LYS A 120 7.96 19.33 1.17
N VAL A 121 6.99 18.44 1.06
CA VAL A 121 5.57 18.78 0.97
C VAL A 121 4.90 18.22 2.21
N GLY A 122 4.19 19.09 2.95
CA GLY A 122 3.50 18.67 4.17
C GLY A 122 4.42 18.22 5.30
N SER A 123 3.82 17.56 6.29
CA SER A 123 4.53 16.94 7.40
C SER A 123 3.73 15.75 7.92
N ALA A 124 4.41 14.74 8.46
CA ALA A 124 3.75 13.62 9.11
C ALA A 124 4.63 13.02 10.21
N SER A 125 3.99 12.51 11.24
CA SER A 125 4.57 11.72 12.31
C SER A 125 3.76 10.44 12.52
N VAL A 126 4.38 9.43 13.12
CA VAL A 126 3.73 8.17 13.45
C VAL A 126 3.97 7.84 14.92
N ALA A 127 2.89 7.50 15.63
CA ALA A 127 2.93 6.90 16.95
C ALA A 127 2.55 5.42 16.85
N VAL A 128 3.25 4.58 17.60
CA VAL A 128 3.07 3.11 17.58
C VAL A 128 2.56 2.65 18.94
N ASP A 129 1.48 1.87 18.93
CA ASP A 129 0.91 1.18 20.09
C ASP A 129 0.67 -0.30 19.71
N GLY A 130 1.63 -1.16 20.07
CA GLY A 130 1.64 -2.55 19.64
C GLY A 130 1.67 -2.69 18.12
N LYS A 131 0.58 -3.21 17.53
CA LYS A 131 0.41 -3.32 16.06
C LYS A 131 -0.35 -2.14 15.44
N THR A 132 -0.71 -1.15 16.25
CA THR A 132 -1.51 0.00 15.83
C THR A 132 -0.62 1.19 15.53
N TYR A 133 -0.79 1.75 14.35
CA TYR A 133 -0.11 2.96 13.88
C TYR A 133 -1.10 4.10 13.88
N THR A 134 -0.71 5.21 14.51
CA THR A 134 -1.44 6.48 14.43
C THR A 134 -0.55 7.48 13.69
N ILE A 135 -0.90 7.78 12.45
CA ILE A 135 -0.21 8.73 11.59
C ILE A 135 -0.95 10.06 11.62
N THR A 136 -0.27 11.13 11.97
CA THR A 136 -0.84 12.49 12.03
C THR A 136 0.02 13.45 11.25
N GLY A 137 -0.59 14.46 10.64
CA GLY A 137 0.17 15.43 9.87
C GLY A 137 -0.66 16.43 9.09
N GLN A 138 0.02 17.13 8.20
CA GLN A 138 -0.54 18.09 7.25
C GLN A 138 -0.16 17.66 5.84
N ALA A 139 -1.14 17.34 5.01
CA ALA A 139 -0.94 17.03 3.59
C ALA A 139 -1.25 18.27 2.75
N GLN A 140 -0.50 18.46 1.66
CA GLN A 140 -0.66 19.62 0.78
C GLN A 140 -0.82 19.21 -0.68
N GLY A 141 -1.55 20.02 -1.45
CA GLY A 141 -1.76 19.80 -2.87
C GLY A 141 -2.38 21.02 -3.53
N ALA A 142 -2.56 20.97 -4.85
CA ALA A 142 -3.26 22.02 -5.58
C ALA A 142 -4.77 21.96 -5.33
N ASP A 143 -5.43 23.12 -5.30
CA ASP A 143 -6.89 23.17 -5.36
C ASP A 143 -7.37 23.03 -6.81
N MET A 144 -7.88 21.84 -7.16
CA MET A 144 -8.38 21.57 -8.51
C MET A 144 -9.67 22.33 -8.82
N LYS A 145 -10.41 22.79 -7.80
CA LYS A 145 -11.62 23.60 -7.99
C LYS A 145 -11.28 25.08 -8.19
N ASN A 146 -10.12 25.52 -7.69
CA ASN A 146 -9.58 26.86 -7.94
C ASN A 146 -8.06 26.83 -8.12
N PRO A 147 -7.55 26.47 -9.31
CA PRO A 147 -6.11 26.34 -9.54
C PRO A 147 -5.29 27.63 -9.33
N MET A 148 -5.96 28.79 -9.33
CA MET A 148 -5.33 30.09 -9.05
C MET A 148 -5.16 30.38 -7.55
N ALA A 149 -5.79 29.60 -6.65
CA ALA A 149 -5.63 29.74 -5.20
C ALA A 149 -4.28 29.23 -4.70
N GLY A 150 -3.56 28.45 -5.51
CA GLY A 150 -2.30 27.85 -5.13
C GLY A 150 -2.47 26.57 -4.30
N MET A 151 -1.53 26.34 -3.38
CA MET A 151 -1.49 25.13 -2.56
C MET A 151 -2.48 25.22 -1.40
N ILE A 152 -3.26 24.16 -1.21
CA ILE A 152 -4.10 23.94 -0.04
C ILE A 152 -3.41 22.98 0.92
N THR A 153 -3.64 23.18 2.22
CA THR A 153 -3.14 22.33 3.29
C THR A 153 -4.31 21.79 4.10
N LYS A 154 -4.26 20.50 4.47
CA LYS A 154 -5.26 19.86 5.33
C LYS A 154 -4.58 18.99 6.38
N ASP A 155 -5.04 19.13 7.62
CA ASP A 155 -4.70 18.20 8.69
C ASP A 155 -5.31 16.82 8.42
N PHE A 156 -4.59 15.77 8.79
CA PHE A 156 -5.10 14.41 8.73
C PHE A 156 -4.72 13.59 9.95
N THR A 157 -5.50 12.54 10.19
CA THR A 157 -5.21 11.48 11.17
C THR A 157 -5.60 10.14 10.59
N ILE A 158 -4.68 9.20 10.56
CA ILE A 158 -4.89 7.82 10.11
C ILE A 158 -4.56 6.91 11.28
N LYS A 159 -5.52 6.08 11.71
CA LYS A 159 -5.31 5.03 12.70
C LYS A 159 -5.55 3.69 12.04
N VAL A 160 -4.62 2.76 12.15
CA VAL A 160 -4.77 1.40 11.57
C VAL A 160 -3.98 0.39 12.38
N SER A 161 -4.55 -0.80 12.57
CA SER A 161 -3.85 -1.95 13.15
C SER A 161 -3.45 -2.92 12.06
N CYS A 162 -2.15 -3.08 11.82
CA CYS A 162 -1.59 -3.98 10.80
C CYS A 162 -1.16 -5.31 11.45
N GLY A 163 -2.12 -6.22 11.53
CA GLY A 163 -2.09 -7.50 12.27
C GLY A 163 -1.33 -8.62 11.61
#